data_AF-A0A3N1D2E4-F1
#
_entry.id   AF-A0A3N1D2E4-F1
#
_cell.length_a   1.000
_cell.length_b   1.000
_cell.length_c   1.000
_cell.angle_alpha   90.00
_cell.angle_beta   90.00
_cell.angle_gamma   90.00
#
_symmetry.space_group_name_H-M   'P 1'
#
loop_
_entity.id
_entity.type
_entity.pdbx_description
1 polymer ?
#
loop_
_entity_poly.entity_id
_entity_poly.type
_entity_poly.pdbx_seq_one_letter_code
_entity_poly.pdbx_strand_id
1 'polypeptide(L)'
;MGGLFDTTAGLMDRRSMVATFVPLVLYLVTVGAVVVSGVGLGAAVSWWSGLGTDAKVFLPVLVLVGVLLAAQIMAAVLPSLMRLFEGYWESLPLGAVLARRGRRRHDSRYERLVRGDPRRLLYPVQKDRFLPTRLGNILRSAEEHSDERYGIASVVAWPRLYPTLPEPFQQSLAAASADLELLIVIAALGVSFAATGGALAMVLLPWYGVLACVWGGLATAWLGYLAAVRAAEPYGALYRAAFDVHRWGLLDVMGLSRPSGYQQEAEQWRQLSKLWAQGSVDTEGAHHLGYPERDTAAEAEAEAEAGAEAPPPPPESTLAEGPEPHVPDLPQRRPSPPGTGRTRSAAPGRIAAAVVLGILLAVAGQAVRDRPKPVLAGQALPAYRILTASDLRGSGREAFVDRYPLRPVPEGAKVTSGLLGPPIKKSMIAGKGVVTLKPKQFLPGTAAPGAVGSLRVMGRPMLLIKDVLILDLPGGGEGGRLVAAVPLAELDRLLERSSTSEVYFVTE
;
A
#
# COMPACT_ATOMS: atom_id res chain seq x y z
N MET A 1 22.72 16.54 14.86
CA MET A 1 22.13 15.25 14.43
C MET A 1 21.95 15.24 12.90
N GLY A 2 23.03 15.39 12.12
CA GLY A 2 22.97 15.41 10.64
C GLY A 2 23.78 14.30 9.96
N GLY A 3 24.87 13.84 10.60
CA GLY A 3 25.82 12.93 9.94
C GLY A 3 25.37 11.48 9.75
N LEU A 4 24.42 10.96 10.53
CA LEU A 4 23.89 9.59 10.36
C LEU A 4 22.91 9.48 9.18
N PHE A 5 22.17 10.55 8.87
CA PHE A 5 21.30 10.57 7.70
C PHE A 5 22.13 10.61 6.41
N ASP A 6 23.23 11.36 6.36
CA ASP A 6 24.11 11.39 5.18
C ASP A 6 24.82 10.06 4.90
N THR A 7 25.18 9.29 5.94
CA THR A 7 25.81 7.97 5.74
C THR A 7 24.81 6.87 5.36
N THR A 8 23.58 6.92 5.87
CA THR A 8 22.52 5.99 5.40
C THR A 8 21.93 6.38 4.04
N ALA A 9 21.87 7.67 3.71
CA ALA A 9 21.50 8.16 2.39
C ALA A 9 22.58 7.87 1.35
N GLY A 10 23.86 7.83 1.74
CA GLY A 10 24.95 7.40 0.85
C GLY A 10 24.88 5.92 0.42
N LEU A 11 24.15 5.07 1.16
CA LEU A 11 23.94 3.65 0.81
C LEU A 11 22.71 3.43 -0.08
N MET A 12 21.80 4.39 -0.18
CA MET A 12 20.63 4.33 -1.07
C MET A 12 20.80 5.31 -2.21
N ASP A 13 20.99 4.79 -3.43
CA ASP A 13 20.95 5.60 -4.65
C ASP A 13 19.70 6.51 -4.61
N ARG A 14 19.86 7.81 -4.88
CA ARG A 14 18.80 8.84 -4.81
C ARG A 14 17.54 8.39 -5.54
N ARG A 15 17.73 7.67 -6.65
CA ARG A 15 16.66 7.02 -7.42
C ARG A 15 15.83 6.04 -6.58
N SER A 16 16.48 5.14 -5.85
CA SER A 16 15.80 4.16 -5.00
C SER A 16 14.97 4.82 -3.89
N MET A 17 15.49 5.89 -3.30
CA MET A 17 14.81 6.64 -2.24
C MET A 17 13.50 7.27 -2.76
N VAL A 18 13.55 7.92 -3.92
CA VAL A 18 12.37 8.58 -4.50
C VAL A 18 11.38 7.56 -5.06
N ALA A 19 11.86 6.56 -5.81
CA ALA A 19 10.99 5.63 -6.54
C ALA A 19 10.33 4.56 -5.64
N THR A 20 10.96 4.15 -4.54
CA THR A 20 10.46 3.03 -3.72
C THR A 20 10.19 3.41 -2.26
N PHE A 21 11.12 4.10 -1.59
CA PHE A 21 11.01 4.36 -0.16
C PHE A 21 9.83 5.29 0.18
N VAL A 22 9.73 6.45 -0.49
CA VAL A 22 8.66 7.43 -0.23
C VAL A 22 7.26 6.82 -0.46
N PRO A 23 6.96 6.15 -1.58
CA PRO A 23 5.67 5.47 -1.77
C PRO A 23 5.36 4.42 -0.71
N LEU A 24 6.36 3.66 -0.26
CA LEU A 24 6.17 2.64 0.78
C LEU A 24 5.84 3.26 2.14
N VAL A 25 6.50 4.37 2.52
CA VAL A 25 6.13 5.11 3.73
C VAL A 25 4.69 5.60 3.63
N LEU A 26 4.30 6.22 2.52
CA LEU A 26 2.93 6.69 2.30
C LEU A 26 1.90 5.54 2.35
N TYR A 27 2.26 4.37 1.80
CA TYR A 27 1.44 3.17 1.89
C TYR A 27 1.26 2.72 3.35
N LEU A 28 2.32 2.68 4.16
CA LEU A 28 2.20 2.33 5.57
C LEU A 28 1.41 3.36 6.38
N VAL A 29 1.58 4.66 6.10
CA VAL A 29 0.80 5.72 6.75
C VAL A 29 -0.69 5.57 6.43
N THR A 30 -1.03 5.29 5.17
CA THR A 30 -2.43 5.10 4.76
C THR A 30 -3.04 3.83 5.37
N VAL A 31 -2.30 2.72 5.46
CA VAL A 31 -2.73 1.52 6.19
C VAL A 31 -2.89 1.80 7.69
N GLY A 32 -1.93 2.50 8.30
CA GLY A 32 -2.00 2.92 9.71
C GLY A 32 -3.21 3.81 10.00
N ALA A 33 -3.55 4.71 9.08
CA ALA A 33 -4.72 5.57 9.19
C ALA A 33 -6.03 4.75 9.23
N VAL A 34 -6.14 3.69 8.41
CA VAL A 34 -7.30 2.77 8.45
C VAL A 34 -7.43 2.11 9.83
N VAL A 35 -6.32 1.66 10.42
CA VAL A 35 -6.30 1.05 11.76
C VAL A 35 -6.70 2.07 12.82
N VAL A 36 -6.10 3.25 12.83
CA VAL A 36 -6.40 4.32 13.81
C VAL A 36 -7.85 4.79 13.68
N SER A 37 -8.40 4.90 12.47
CA SER A 37 -9.80 5.26 12.26
C SER A 37 -10.78 4.22 12.80
N GLY A 38 -10.45 2.92 12.73
CA GLY A 38 -11.32 1.87 13.22
C GLY A 38 -11.21 1.58 14.72
N VAL A 39 -10.04 1.79 15.32
CA VAL A 39 -9.79 1.61 16.76
C VAL A 39 -10.14 2.87 17.56
N GLY A 40 -10.04 4.04 16.91
CA GLY A 40 -10.24 5.35 17.52
C GLY A 40 -8.91 5.98 17.95
N LEU A 41 -8.77 7.27 17.66
CA LEU A 41 -7.55 8.04 17.93
C LEU A 41 -7.18 8.03 19.42
N GLY A 42 -8.16 8.15 20.32
CA GLY A 42 -7.91 8.14 21.77
C GLY A 42 -7.30 6.83 22.26
N ALA A 43 -7.78 5.69 21.76
CA ALA A 43 -7.23 4.37 22.10
C ALA A 43 -5.83 4.15 21.52
N ALA A 44 -5.57 4.65 20.32
CA ALA A 44 -4.23 4.62 19.73
C ALA A 44 -3.23 5.46 20.53
N VAL A 45 -3.63 6.67 20.96
CA VAL A 45 -2.81 7.53 21.81
C VAL A 45 -2.57 6.92 23.18
N SER A 46 -3.58 6.32 23.81
CA SER A 46 -3.42 5.65 25.11
C SER A 46 -2.53 4.41 25.02
N TRP A 47 -2.62 3.65 23.94
CA TRP A 47 -1.71 2.53 23.69
C TRP A 47 -0.27 3.01 23.54
N TRP A 48 -0.05 4.04 22.71
CA TRP A 48 1.27 4.63 22.53
C TRP A 48 1.84 5.22 23.82
N SER A 49 1.03 5.93 24.60
CA SER A 49 1.46 6.52 25.87
C SER A 49 1.79 5.46 26.92
N GLY A 50 1.08 4.32 26.91
CA GLY A 50 1.31 3.17 27.78
C GLY A 50 2.56 2.34 27.46
N LEU A 51 3.21 2.55 26.30
CA LEU A 51 4.47 1.90 25.98
C LEU A 51 5.62 2.44 26.86
N GLY A 52 6.50 1.54 27.31
CA GLY A 52 7.76 1.90 27.98
C GLY A 52 8.66 2.77 27.07
N THR A 53 9.56 3.54 27.69
CA THR A 53 10.47 4.46 26.97
C THR A 53 11.27 3.73 25.90
N ASP A 54 11.78 2.54 26.21
CA ASP A 54 12.54 1.71 25.27
C ASP A 54 11.69 1.36 24.04
N ALA A 55 10.45 0.92 24.24
CA ALA A 55 9.55 0.54 23.14
C ALA A 55 9.20 1.75 22.24
N LYS A 56 9.06 2.95 22.81
CA LYS A 56 8.82 4.19 22.04
C LYS A 56 9.99 4.56 21.13
N VAL A 57 11.22 4.19 21.50
CA VAL A 57 12.42 4.41 20.68
C VAL A 57 12.63 3.27 19.69
N PHE A 58 12.49 2.01 20.13
CA PHE A 58 12.73 0.85 19.28
C PHE A 58 11.67 0.67 18.20
N LEU A 59 10.40 1.00 18.44
CA LEU A 59 9.34 0.76 17.46
C LEU A 59 9.51 1.61 16.17
N PRO A 60 9.73 2.93 16.22
CA PRO A 60 10.00 3.72 15.01
C PRO A 60 11.25 3.26 14.26
N VAL A 61 12.32 2.89 14.98
CA VAL A 61 13.55 2.35 14.38
C VAL A 61 13.27 1.03 13.66
N LEU A 62 12.52 0.13 14.28
CA LEU A 62 12.11 -1.15 13.69
C LEU A 62 11.25 -0.94 12.44
N VAL A 63 10.29 -0.01 12.49
CA VAL A 63 9.46 0.35 11.33
C VAL A 63 10.33 0.92 10.20
N LEU A 64 11.27 1.81 10.51
CA LEU A 64 12.19 2.38 9.52
C LEU A 64 13.03 1.28 8.86
N VAL A 65 13.65 0.40 9.64
CA VAL A 65 14.41 -0.75 9.11
C VAL A 65 13.52 -1.65 8.26
N GLY A 66 12.29 -1.92 8.69
CA GLY A 66 11.31 -2.69 7.92
C GLY A 66 10.96 -2.04 6.57
N VAL A 67 10.78 -0.72 6.53
CA VAL A 67 10.54 0.04 5.29
C VAL A 67 11.75 -0.02 4.37
N LEU A 68 12.97 0.17 4.90
CA LEU A 68 14.19 0.09 4.11
C LEU A 68 14.35 -1.28 3.47
N LEU A 69 14.12 -2.37 4.22
CA LEU A 69 14.11 -3.73 3.69
C LEU A 69 13.02 -3.94 2.64
N ALA A 70 11.81 -3.43 2.89
CA ALA A 70 10.71 -3.51 1.93
C ALA A 70 11.02 -2.73 0.64
N ALA A 71 11.71 -1.59 0.73
CA ALA A 71 12.16 -0.80 -0.42
C ALA A 71 13.17 -1.57 -1.27
N GLN A 72 14.14 -2.26 -0.64
CA GLN A 72 15.08 -3.12 -1.35
C GLN A 72 14.40 -4.31 -2.04
N ILE A 73 13.44 -4.95 -1.36
CA ILE A 73 12.63 -6.03 -1.96
C ILE A 73 11.82 -5.48 -3.13
N MET A 74 11.21 -4.30 -2.98
CA MET A 74 10.46 -3.65 -4.06
C MET A 74 11.37 -3.37 -5.25
N ALA A 75 12.57 -2.83 -5.04
CA ALA A 75 13.56 -2.61 -6.08
C ALA A 75 13.93 -3.92 -6.82
N ALA A 76 14.11 -5.03 -6.09
CA ALA A 76 14.39 -6.34 -6.68
C ALA A 76 13.19 -6.91 -7.49
N VAL A 77 11.96 -6.60 -7.08
CA VAL A 77 10.72 -7.07 -7.72
C VAL A 77 10.29 -6.13 -8.87
N LEU A 78 10.78 -4.90 -8.90
CA LEU A 78 10.38 -3.85 -9.83
C LEU A 78 10.51 -4.25 -11.31
N PRO A 79 11.58 -4.91 -11.79
CA PRO A 79 11.63 -5.38 -13.18
C PRO A 79 10.52 -6.38 -13.52
N SER A 80 10.14 -7.23 -12.56
CA SER A 80 9.03 -8.18 -12.73
C SER A 80 7.68 -7.48 -12.73
N LEU A 81 7.51 -6.46 -11.89
CA LEU A 81 6.33 -5.59 -11.92
C LEU A 81 6.24 -4.84 -13.25
N MET A 82 7.34 -4.29 -13.74
CA MET A 82 7.39 -3.59 -15.02
C MET A 82 6.87 -4.48 -16.14
N ARG A 83 7.38 -5.72 -16.23
CA ARG A 83 6.88 -6.72 -17.20
C ARG A 83 5.40 -7.05 -17.01
N LEU A 84 4.92 -7.12 -15.77
CA LEU A 84 3.50 -7.32 -15.51
C LEU A 84 2.66 -6.15 -16.07
N PHE A 85 3.11 -4.91 -15.88
CA PHE A 85 2.43 -3.71 -16.38
C PHE A 85 2.59 -3.49 -17.89
N GLU A 86 3.68 -3.95 -18.49
CA GLU A 86 3.87 -4.00 -19.95
C GLU A 86 2.93 -5.00 -20.63
N GLY A 87 2.52 -6.04 -19.91
CA GLY A 87 1.51 -6.98 -20.39
C GLY A 87 2.02 -8.39 -20.69
N TYR A 88 3.16 -8.81 -20.13
CA TYR A 88 3.66 -10.19 -20.27
C TYR A 88 2.86 -11.16 -19.38
N TRP A 89 1.56 -11.31 -19.68
CA TRP A 89 0.61 -12.08 -18.89
C TRP A 89 0.56 -13.56 -19.29
N GLU A 90 1.39 -14.02 -20.21
CA GLU A 90 1.29 -15.37 -20.79
C GLU A 90 1.51 -16.48 -19.74
N SER A 91 2.19 -16.17 -18.65
CA SER A 91 2.40 -17.06 -17.49
C SER A 91 1.23 -17.08 -16.49
N LEU A 92 0.28 -16.15 -16.59
CA LEU A 92 -0.84 -16.01 -15.66
C LEU A 92 -2.07 -16.81 -16.11
N PRO A 93 -2.91 -17.30 -15.17
CA PRO A 93 -4.16 -17.96 -15.50
C PRO A 93 -5.06 -16.97 -16.27
N LEU A 94 -5.60 -17.42 -17.42
CA LEU A 94 -6.37 -16.59 -18.38
C LEU A 94 -5.60 -15.40 -18.99
N GLY A 95 -4.32 -15.23 -18.64
CA GLY A 95 -3.52 -14.09 -19.07
C GLY A 95 -3.27 -14.08 -20.58
N ALA A 96 -3.13 -15.24 -21.22
CA ALA A 96 -3.04 -15.34 -22.68
C ALA A 96 -4.31 -14.84 -23.39
N VAL A 97 -5.50 -15.07 -22.83
CA VAL A 97 -6.77 -14.59 -23.39
C VAL A 97 -6.88 -13.08 -23.25
N LEU A 98 -6.54 -12.55 -22.07
CA LEU A 98 -6.50 -11.12 -21.81
C LEU A 98 -5.47 -10.42 -22.70
N ALA A 99 -4.29 -11.01 -22.88
CA ALA A 99 -3.24 -10.50 -23.75
C ALA A 99 -3.70 -10.47 -25.22
N ARG A 100 -4.30 -11.56 -25.73
CA ARG A 100 -4.87 -11.57 -27.09
C ARG A 100 -5.94 -10.49 -27.28
N ARG A 101 -6.82 -10.31 -26.30
CA ARG A 101 -7.85 -9.27 -26.33
C ARG A 101 -7.25 -7.87 -26.30
N GLY A 102 -6.22 -7.64 -25.49
CA GLY A 102 -5.47 -6.39 -25.44
C GLY A 102 -4.79 -6.08 -26.77
N ARG A 103 -4.05 -7.05 -27.33
CA ARG A 103 -3.37 -6.95 -28.63
C ARG A 103 -4.36 -6.58 -29.75
N ARG A 104 -5.50 -7.27 -29.84
CA ARG A 104 -6.57 -6.95 -30.80
C ARG A 104 -7.13 -5.54 -30.64
N ARG A 105 -7.35 -5.08 -29.39
CA ARG A 105 -7.81 -3.69 -29.13
C ARG A 105 -6.78 -2.66 -29.58
N HIS A 106 -5.50 -2.96 -29.42
CA HIS A 106 -4.40 -2.09 -29.84
C HIS A 106 -4.24 -2.07 -31.35
N ASP A 107 -4.35 -3.22 -32.02
CA ASP A 107 -4.40 -3.32 -33.48
C ASP A 107 -5.55 -2.47 -34.07
N SER A 108 -6.77 -2.62 -33.55
CA SER A 108 -7.90 -1.77 -33.98
C SER A 108 -7.74 -0.28 -33.62
N ARG A 109 -6.91 0.07 -32.64
CA ARG A 109 -6.60 1.48 -32.33
C ARG A 109 -5.56 2.03 -33.30
N TYR A 110 -4.55 1.23 -33.63
CA TYR A 110 -3.50 1.58 -34.58
C TYR A 110 -4.07 1.84 -35.98
N GLU A 111 -4.98 0.99 -36.44
CA GLU A 111 -5.68 1.16 -37.73
C GLU A 111 -6.48 2.46 -37.84
N ARG A 112 -6.94 3.01 -36.71
CA ARG A 112 -7.67 4.29 -36.67
C ARG A 112 -6.76 5.52 -36.71
N LEU A 113 -5.46 5.36 -36.52
CA LEU A 113 -4.51 6.46 -36.61
C LEU A 113 -4.25 6.77 -38.07
N VAL A 114 -4.27 8.05 -38.46
CA VAL A 114 -3.96 8.47 -39.84
C VAL A 114 -2.45 8.32 -40.11
N ARG A 115 -2.03 8.14 -41.37
CA ARG A 115 -0.60 8.21 -41.72
C ARG A 115 -0.03 9.56 -41.28
N GLY A 116 1.10 9.53 -40.58
CA GLY A 116 1.74 10.74 -40.04
C GLY A 116 1.28 11.15 -38.64
N ASP A 117 0.31 10.46 -38.02
CA ASP A 117 -0.01 10.70 -36.60
C ASP A 117 1.20 10.31 -35.73
N PRO A 118 1.76 11.24 -34.91
CA PRO A 118 2.90 10.96 -34.04
C PRO A 118 2.68 9.77 -33.10
N ARG A 119 1.42 9.47 -32.75
CA ARG A 119 1.07 8.33 -31.89
C ARG A 119 1.39 6.99 -32.53
N ARG A 120 1.57 6.91 -33.85
CA ARG A 120 2.02 5.68 -34.51
C ARG A 120 3.44 5.30 -34.11
N LEU A 121 4.29 6.26 -33.74
CA LEU A 121 5.66 6.03 -33.26
C LEU A 121 5.71 5.39 -31.86
N LEU A 122 4.58 5.38 -31.15
CA LEU A 122 4.42 4.77 -29.83
C LEU A 122 4.03 3.27 -29.91
N TYR A 123 3.99 2.72 -31.13
CA TYR A 123 3.73 1.30 -31.38
C TYR A 123 4.92 0.67 -32.10
N PRO A 124 5.17 -0.62 -31.88
CA PRO A 124 6.07 -1.41 -32.73
C PRO A 124 5.74 -1.25 -34.22
N VAL A 125 6.72 -1.38 -35.12
CA VAL A 125 6.42 -1.33 -36.56
C VAL A 125 5.72 -2.62 -37.00
N GLN A 126 6.15 -3.76 -36.46
CA GLN A 126 5.56 -5.06 -36.76
C GLN A 126 4.36 -5.33 -35.84
N LYS A 127 3.19 -5.61 -36.43
CA LYS A 127 1.92 -5.75 -35.68
C LYS A 127 1.86 -6.97 -34.77
N ASP A 128 2.55 -8.05 -35.13
CA ASP A 128 2.67 -9.27 -34.32
C ASP A 128 3.45 -9.03 -33.02
N ARG A 129 4.24 -7.95 -32.96
CA ARG A 129 5.00 -7.50 -31.80
C ARG A 129 4.20 -6.62 -30.84
N PHE A 130 2.95 -6.29 -31.15
CA PHE A 130 2.11 -5.47 -30.28
C PHE A 130 1.94 -6.13 -28.90
N LEU A 131 2.04 -5.31 -27.85
CA LEU A 131 1.78 -5.70 -26.48
C LEU A 131 0.33 -5.34 -26.08
N PRO A 132 -0.25 -6.00 -25.06
CA PRO A 132 -1.65 -5.79 -24.71
C PRO A 132 -1.93 -4.49 -23.95
N THR A 133 -0.88 -3.75 -23.58
CA THR A 133 -0.97 -2.51 -22.81
C THR A 133 -0.35 -1.33 -23.59
N ARG A 134 -0.76 -0.10 -23.26
CA ARG A 134 -0.15 1.11 -23.85
C ARG A 134 1.30 1.25 -23.44
N LEU A 135 1.58 1.02 -22.16
CA LEU A 135 2.92 1.09 -21.60
C LEU A 135 3.88 0.16 -22.34
N GLY A 136 3.49 -1.12 -22.50
CA GLY A 136 4.29 -2.10 -23.23
C GLY A 136 4.55 -1.68 -24.66
N ASN A 137 3.54 -1.20 -25.39
CA ASN A 137 3.73 -0.75 -26.77
C ASN A 137 4.72 0.41 -26.88
N ILE A 138 4.64 1.40 -25.97
CA ILE A 138 5.57 2.54 -25.93
C ILE A 138 7.01 2.07 -25.70
N LEU A 139 7.23 1.25 -24.68
CA LEU A 139 8.57 0.76 -24.32
C LEU A 139 9.13 -0.16 -25.40
N ARG A 140 8.32 -1.09 -25.91
CA ARG A 140 8.74 -1.97 -27.02
C ARG A 140 9.12 -1.17 -28.27
N SER A 141 8.33 -0.17 -28.63
CA SER A 141 8.64 0.69 -29.78
C SER A 141 9.92 1.50 -29.59
N ALA A 142 10.33 1.77 -28.34
CA ALA A 142 11.62 2.41 -28.06
C ALA A 142 12.78 1.42 -28.17
N GLU A 143 12.58 0.19 -27.69
CA GLU A 143 13.56 -0.89 -27.77
C GLU A 143 13.84 -1.35 -29.21
N GLU A 144 12.81 -1.48 -30.05
CA GLU A 144 12.93 -1.98 -31.43
C GLU A 144 13.48 -0.91 -32.40
N HIS A 145 13.44 0.37 -32.01
CA HIS A 145 13.87 1.49 -32.85
C HIS A 145 15.30 1.35 -33.40
N SER A 146 16.26 0.93 -32.58
CA SER A 146 17.65 0.81 -33.02
C SER A 146 17.88 -0.38 -33.94
N ASP A 147 17.13 -1.46 -33.75
CA ASP A 147 17.23 -2.67 -34.56
C ASP A 147 16.64 -2.42 -35.95
N GLU A 148 15.45 -1.83 -36.00
CA GLU A 148 14.77 -1.50 -37.25
C GLU A 148 15.52 -0.45 -38.09
N ARG A 149 16.19 0.52 -37.45
CA ARG A 149 16.82 1.64 -38.14
C ARG A 149 18.30 1.42 -38.45
N TYR A 150 19.03 0.74 -37.56
CA TYR A 150 20.49 0.61 -37.63
C TYR A 150 20.97 -0.85 -37.58
N GLY A 151 20.08 -1.84 -37.42
CA GLY A 151 20.47 -3.24 -37.19
C GLY A 151 21.12 -3.48 -35.82
N ILE A 152 20.95 -2.56 -34.87
CA ILE A 152 21.53 -2.66 -33.53
C ILE A 152 20.51 -3.33 -32.60
N ALA A 153 20.84 -4.52 -32.11
CA ALA A 153 20.07 -5.17 -31.06
C ALA A 153 20.20 -4.38 -29.74
N SER A 154 19.23 -3.49 -29.47
CA SER A 154 19.26 -2.50 -28.37
C SER A 154 19.63 -3.12 -27.03
N VAL A 155 18.94 -4.18 -26.63
CA VAL A 155 19.12 -4.87 -25.35
C VAL A 155 20.53 -5.46 -25.21
N VAL A 156 21.14 -5.93 -26.30
CA VAL A 156 22.49 -6.51 -26.31
C VAL A 156 23.57 -5.43 -26.27
N ALA A 157 23.35 -4.33 -26.99
CA ALA A 157 24.25 -3.19 -27.05
C ALA A 157 24.21 -2.31 -25.78
N TRP A 158 23.05 -2.27 -25.09
CA TRP A 158 22.79 -1.35 -23.98
C TRP A 158 23.85 -1.34 -22.87
N PRO A 159 24.34 -2.49 -22.35
CA PRO A 159 25.35 -2.51 -21.28
C PRO A 159 26.69 -1.86 -21.68
N ARG A 160 26.97 -1.77 -22.99
CA ARG A 160 28.20 -1.17 -23.55
C ARG A 160 27.96 0.28 -23.96
N LEU A 161 26.79 0.58 -24.50
CA LEU A 161 26.41 1.94 -24.86
C LEU A 161 26.26 2.83 -23.62
N TYR A 162 25.57 2.37 -22.58
CA TYR A 162 25.24 3.20 -21.42
C TYR A 162 26.46 3.87 -20.75
N PRO A 163 27.59 3.17 -20.49
CA PRO A 163 28.80 3.79 -19.94
C PRO A 163 29.46 4.84 -20.86
N THR A 164 29.23 4.76 -22.17
CA THR A 164 29.79 5.71 -23.16
C THR A 164 28.97 6.99 -23.32
N LEU A 165 27.77 7.04 -22.71
CA LEU A 165 26.91 8.21 -22.78
C LEU A 165 27.49 9.37 -21.95
N PRO A 166 27.35 10.63 -22.38
CA PRO A 166 27.74 11.78 -21.56
C PRO A 166 27.01 11.80 -20.22
N GLU A 167 27.69 12.21 -19.15
CA GLU A 167 27.12 12.25 -17.80
C GLU A 167 25.78 13.02 -17.71
N PRO A 168 25.60 14.22 -18.33
CA PRO A 168 24.33 14.92 -18.29
C PRO A 168 23.18 14.14 -18.95
N PHE A 169 23.50 13.33 -19.96
CA PHE A 169 22.53 12.47 -20.64
C PHE A 169 22.16 11.27 -19.77
N GLN A 170 23.15 10.63 -19.12
CA GLN A 170 22.91 9.55 -18.17
C GLN A 170 21.99 10.00 -17.01
N GLN A 171 22.22 11.20 -16.48
CA GLN A 171 21.38 11.78 -15.42
C GLN A 171 19.94 12.03 -15.89
N SER A 172 19.76 12.58 -17.11
CA SER A 172 18.43 12.82 -17.69
C SER A 172 17.66 11.51 -17.91
N LEU A 173 18.34 10.49 -18.41
CA LEU A 173 17.77 9.18 -18.63
C LEU A 173 17.44 8.46 -17.30
N ALA A 174 18.32 8.57 -16.30
CA ALA A 174 18.09 8.01 -14.98
C ALA A 174 16.89 8.66 -14.29
N ALA A 175 16.72 9.98 -14.42
CA ALA A 175 15.56 10.71 -13.91
C ALA A 175 14.26 10.24 -14.59
N ALA A 176 14.24 10.17 -15.93
CA ALA A 176 13.06 9.68 -16.66
C ALA A 176 12.70 8.22 -16.31
N SER A 177 13.71 7.38 -16.09
CA SER A 177 13.51 6.00 -15.61
C SER A 177 12.94 5.98 -14.19
N ALA A 178 13.44 6.83 -13.30
CA ALA A 178 12.97 6.92 -11.91
C ALA A 178 11.51 7.38 -11.83
N ASP A 179 11.10 8.34 -12.66
CA ASP A 179 9.71 8.81 -12.74
C ASP A 179 8.76 7.70 -13.19
N LEU A 180 9.17 6.94 -14.21
CA LEU A 180 8.40 5.79 -14.68
C LEU A 180 8.26 4.72 -13.58
N GLU A 181 9.38 4.37 -12.94
CA GLU A 181 9.43 3.38 -11.86
C GLU A 181 8.56 3.77 -10.66
N LEU A 182 8.66 5.03 -10.21
CA LEU A 182 7.84 5.59 -9.14
C LEU A 182 6.34 5.38 -9.40
N LEU A 183 5.89 5.69 -10.61
CA LEU A 183 4.46 5.62 -10.97
C LEU A 183 3.96 4.18 -11.06
N ILE A 184 4.83 3.25 -11.47
CA ILE A 184 4.53 1.80 -11.43
C ILE A 184 4.45 1.30 -9.99
N VAL A 185 5.36 1.73 -9.10
CA VAL A 185 5.30 1.40 -7.68
C VAL A 185 4.03 1.94 -7.04
N ILE A 186 3.65 3.20 -7.31
CA ILE A 186 2.38 3.78 -6.84
C ILE A 186 1.20 2.95 -7.34
N ALA A 187 1.21 2.57 -8.62
CA ALA A 187 0.13 1.77 -9.19
C ALA A 187 0.00 0.40 -8.49
N ALA A 188 1.13 -0.28 -8.27
CA ALA A 188 1.19 -1.58 -7.58
C ALA A 188 0.75 -1.47 -6.11
N LEU A 189 1.22 -0.44 -5.39
CA LEU A 189 0.82 -0.18 -4.01
C LEU A 189 -0.65 0.19 -3.89
N GLY A 190 -1.24 0.87 -4.88
CA GLY A 190 -2.67 1.13 -4.93
C GLY A 190 -3.50 -0.16 -5.00
N VAL A 191 -3.10 -1.12 -5.86
CA VAL A 191 -3.74 -2.45 -5.91
C VAL A 191 -3.57 -3.20 -4.60
N SER A 192 -2.35 -3.17 -4.03
CA SER A 192 -2.07 -3.77 -2.72
C SER A 192 -2.94 -3.17 -1.62
N PHE A 193 -3.11 -1.84 -1.60
CA PHE A 193 -3.94 -1.13 -0.62
C PHE A 193 -5.42 -1.46 -0.78
N ALA A 194 -5.94 -1.53 -2.02
CA ALA A 194 -7.32 -1.93 -2.25
C ALA A 194 -7.63 -3.30 -1.62
N ALA A 195 -6.69 -4.25 -1.69
CA ALA A 195 -6.82 -5.56 -1.07
C ALA A 195 -6.62 -5.52 0.47
N THR A 196 -5.48 -5.00 0.93
CA THR A 196 -5.09 -5.01 2.35
C THR A 196 -5.90 -4.03 3.19
N GLY A 197 -6.02 -2.78 2.74
CA GLY A 197 -6.85 -1.74 3.36
C GLY A 197 -8.33 -2.10 3.32
N GLY A 198 -8.82 -2.67 2.22
CA GLY A 198 -10.19 -3.19 2.11
C GLY A 198 -10.48 -4.32 3.12
N ALA A 199 -9.55 -5.26 3.27
CA ALA A 199 -9.67 -6.34 4.26
C ALA A 199 -9.62 -5.82 5.70
N LEU A 200 -8.73 -4.88 6.02
CA LEU A 200 -8.67 -4.24 7.34
C LEU A 200 -9.96 -3.45 7.64
N ALA A 201 -10.44 -2.67 6.66
CA ALA A 201 -11.66 -1.91 6.77
C ALA A 201 -12.88 -2.80 7.02
N MET A 202 -12.91 -4.02 6.48
CA MET A 202 -14.01 -4.97 6.70
C MET A 202 -14.16 -5.37 8.18
N VAL A 203 -13.04 -5.40 8.91
CA VAL A 203 -13.00 -5.76 10.33
C VAL A 203 -13.16 -4.53 11.23
N LEU A 204 -12.53 -3.42 10.84
CA LEU A 204 -12.32 -2.27 11.71
C LEU A 204 -13.29 -1.11 11.46
N LEU A 205 -13.83 -0.96 10.25
CA LEU A 205 -14.63 0.19 9.83
C LEU A 205 -16.06 -0.23 9.45
N PRO A 206 -17.01 0.72 9.37
CA PRO A 206 -18.32 0.47 8.76
C PRO A 206 -18.21 0.10 7.28
N TRP A 207 -19.28 -0.47 6.70
CA TRP A 207 -19.30 -0.96 5.32
C TRP A 207 -18.82 0.06 4.27
N TYR A 208 -19.09 1.36 4.47
CA TYR A 208 -18.63 2.42 3.56
C TYR A 208 -17.10 2.63 3.61
N GLY A 209 -16.45 2.29 4.73
CA GLY A 209 -14.99 2.32 4.85
C GLY A 209 -14.30 1.29 3.96
N VAL A 210 -14.94 0.12 3.77
CA VAL A 210 -14.48 -0.91 2.82
C VAL A 210 -14.52 -0.36 1.40
N LEU A 211 -15.64 0.24 1.01
CA LEU A 211 -15.78 0.84 -0.32
C LEU A 211 -14.77 1.97 -0.52
N ALA A 212 -14.58 2.84 0.46
CA ALA A 212 -13.61 3.92 0.39
C ALA A 212 -12.17 3.40 0.19
N CYS A 213 -11.76 2.36 0.93
CA CYS A 213 -10.41 1.79 0.79
C CYS A 213 -10.22 1.07 -0.55
N VAL A 214 -11.20 0.25 -0.96
CA VAL A 214 -11.12 -0.50 -2.24
C VAL A 214 -11.12 0.46 -3.42
N TRP A 215 -12.08 1.38 -3.50
CA TRP A 215 -12.16 2.33 -4.60
C TRP A 215 -11.03 3.35 -4.57
N GLY A 216 -10.61 3.81 -3.39
CA GLY A 216 -9.45 4.67 -3.23
C GLY A 216 -8.17 4.01 -3.75
N GLY A 217 -7.89 2.77 -3.33
CA GLY A 217 -6.74 2.02 -3.80
C GLY A 217 -6.78 1.74 -5.31
N LEU A 218 -7.94 1.34 -5.85
CA LEU A 218 -8.12 1.13 -7.29
C LEU A 218 -7.99 2.43 -8.10
N ALA A 219 -8.48 3.56 -7.58
CA ALA A 219 -8.32 4.86 -8.21
C ALA A 219 -6.85 5.29 -8.23
N THR A 220 -6.11 5.12 -7.12
CA THR A 220 -4.66 5.34 -7.06
C THR A 220 -3.92 4.43 -8.04
N ALA A 221 -4.30 3.15 -8.11
CA ALA A 221 -3.71 2.20 -9.06
C ALA A 221 -3.91 2.64 -10.52
N TRP A 222 -5.14 3.04 -10.85
CA TRP A 222 -5.52 3.51 -12.17
C TRP A 222 -4.80 4.79 -12.56
N LEU A 223 -4.78 5.79 -11.67
CA LEU A 223 -4.09 7.06 -11.90
C LEU A 223 -2.57 6.87 -12.01
N GLY A 224 -1.99 6.03 -11.16
CA GLY A 224 -0.57 5.66 -11.22
C GLY A 224 -0.21 5.04 -12.57
N TYR A 225 -1.02 4.10 -13.07
CA TYR A 225 -0.81 3.52 -14.39
C TYR A 225 -0.96 4.53 -15.53
N LEU A 226 -1.99 5.40 -15.49
CA LEU A 226 -2.16 6.45 -16.50
C LEU A 226 -0.97 7.41 -16.52
N ALA A 227 -0.45 7.78 -15.35
CA ALA A 227 0.73 8.60 -15.22
C ALA A 227 1.98 7.87 -15.73
N ALA A 228 2.15 6.58 -15.41
CA ALA A 228 3.27 5.76 -15.89
C ALA A 228 3.30 5.70 -17.43
N VAL A 229 2.13 5.56 -18.08
CA VAL A 229 2.04 5.60 -19.55
C VAL A 229 2.56 6.95 -20.11
N ARG A 230 2.29 8.07 -19.42
CA ARG A 230 2.79 9.39 -19.83
C ARG A 230 4.29 9.55 -19.57
N ALA A 231 4.80 8.99 -18.47
CA ALA A 231 6.23 9.01 -18.14
C ALA A 231 7.07 8.12 -19.06
N ALA A 232 6.47 7.08 -19.66
CA ALA A 232 7.15 6.20 -20.60
C ALA A 232 7.53 6.89 -21.92
N GLU A 233 6.80 7.93 -22.34
CA GLU A 233 7.09 8.66 -23.58
C GLU A 233 8.45 9.39 -23.55
N PRO A 234 8.75 10.27 -22.57
CA PRO A 234 10.06 10.93 -22.50
C PRO A 234 11.20 9.95 -22.23
N TYR A 235 10.98 8.91 -21.42
CA TYR A 235 11.96 7.83 -21.25
C TYR A 235 12.28 7.15 -22.58
N GLY A 236 11.25 6.75 -23.34
CA GLY A 236 11.44 6.12 -24.65
C GLY A 236 12.07 7.05 -25.68
N ALA A 237 11.81 8.36 -25.63
CA ALA A 237 12.46 9.33 -26.51
C ALA A 237 13.96 9.45 -26.22
N LEU A 238 14.34 9.53 -24.94
CA LEU A 238 15.75 9.52 -24.53
C LEU A 238 16.44 8.20 -24.88
N TYR A 239 15.76 7.06 -24.71
CA TYR A 239 16.29 5.76 -25.10
C TYR A 239 16.62 5.70 -26.60
N ARG A 240 15.72 6.18 -27.47
CA ARG A 240 15.96 6.30 -28.91
C ARG A 240 17.11 7.25 -29.23
N ALA A 241 17.12 8.42 -28.58
CA ALA A 241 18.17 9.42 -28.76
C ALA A 241 19.57 8.89 -28.40
N ALA A 242 19.66 7.99 -27.41
CA ALA A 242 20.91 7.34 -27.04
C ALA A 242 21.55 6.64 -28.25
N PHE A 243 20.77 5.90 -29.04
CA PHE A 243 21.26 5.24 -30.25
C PHE A 243 21.39 6.21 -31.44
N ASP A 244 20.43 7.12 -31.62
CA ASP A 244 20.44 8.09 -32.73
C ASP A 244 21.68 9.02 -32.69
N VAL A 245 22.17 9.35 -31.50
CA VAL A 245 23.27 10.31 -31.31
C VAL A 245 24.58 9.63 -30.94
N HIS A 246 24.56 8.64 -30.03
CA HIS A 246 25.79 8.15 -29.39
C HIS A 246 26.29 6.79 -29.91
N ARG A 247 25.63 6.14 -30.87
CA ARG A 247 26.07 4.84 -31.40
C ARG A 247 27.51 4.84 -31.93
N TRP A 248 27.96 5.96 -32.50
CA TRP A 248 29.33 6.09 -32.99
C TRP A 248 30.37 6.22 -31.89
N GLY A 249 30.02 6.88 -30.78
CA GLY A 249 30.90 6.98 -29.62
C GLY A 249 31.24 5.61 -29.05
N LEU A 250 30.31 4.66 -29.14
CA LEU A 250 30.58 3.27 -28.76
C LEU A 250 31.65 2.61 -29.66
N LEU A 251 31.57 2.78 -30.99
CA LEU A 251 32.60 2.25 -31.89
C LEU A 251 33.97 2.87 -31.62
N ASP A 252 34.02 4.19 -31.44
CA ASP A 252 35.26 4.92 -31.18
C ASP A 252 35.94 4.43 -29.89
N VAL A 253 35.18 4.26 -28.81
CA VAL A 253 35.69 3.77 -27.52
C VAL A 253 36.19 2.32 -27.61
N MET A 254 35.58 1.51 -28.47
CA MET A 254 36.04 0.15 -28.76
C MET A 254 37.24 0.11 -29.72
N GLY A 255 37.66 1.25 -30.28
CA GLY A 255 38.73 1.31 -31.27
C GLY A 255 38.35 0.72 -32.63
N LEU A 256 37.05 0.66 -32.95
CA LEU A 256 36.56 0.16 -34.23
C LEU A 256 36.38 1.31 -35.22
N SER A 257 36.68 1.03 -36.49
CA SER A 257 36.44 1.94 -37.60
C SER A 257 34.94 2.16 -37.80
N ARG A 258 34.60 3.40 -38.15
CA ARG A 258 33.21 3.76 -38.46
C ARG A 258 32.84 3.27 -39.87
N PRO A 259 31.62 2.76 -40.06
CA PRO A 259 31.16 2.30 -41.36
C PRO A 259 30.92 3.50 -42.28
N SER A 260 31.18 3.32 -43.58
CA SER A 260 31.09 4.40 -44.59
C SER A 260 29.73 4.48 -45.29
N GLY A 261 28.86 3.50 -45.08
CA GLY A 261 27.54 3.43 -45.72
C GLY A 261 26.52 2.67 -44.87
N TYR A 262 25.24 2.86 -45.20
CA TYR A 262 24.11 2.32 -44.43
C TYR A 262 24.10 0.79 -44.30
N GLN A 263 24.39 0.07 -45.39
CA GLN A 263 24.46 -1.39 -45.35
C GLN A 263 25.66 -1.90 -44.54
N GLN A 264 26.81 -1.23 -44.64
CA GLN A 264 27.99 -1.57 -43.85
C GLN A 264 27.74 -1.34 -42.36
N GLU A 265 27.04 -0.25 -42.00
CA GLU A 265 26.62 0.02 -40.63
C GLU A 265 25.78 -1.12 -40.07
N ALA A 266 24.70 -1.50 -40.78
CA ALA A 266 23.82 -2.57 -40.33
C ALA A 266 24.56 -3.91 -40.15
N GLU A 267 25.48 -4.23 -41.07
CA GLU A 267 26.24 -5.48 -41.01
C GLU A 267 27.27 -5.49 -39.88
N GLN A 268 28.00 -4.38 -39.67
CA GLN A 268 28.92 -4.24 -38.55
C GLN A 268 28.19 -4.42 -37.21
N TRP A 269 27.05 -3.75 -37.03
CA TRP A 269 26.25 -3.88 -35.82
C TRP A 269 25.65 -5.28 -35.63
N ARG A 270 25.28 -5.96 -36.73
CA ARG A 270 24.83 -7.35 -36.70
C ARG A 270 25.93 -8.29 -36.20
N GLN A 271 27.15 -8.15 -36.72
CA GLN A 271 28.29 -8.96 -36.29
C GLN A 271 28.69 -8.67 -34.84
N LEU A 272 28.68 -7.41 -34.42
CA LEU A 272 28.91 -7.04 -33.02
C LEU A 272 27.83 -7.62 -32.08
N SER A 273 26.57 -7.57 -32.50
CA SER A 273 25.46 -8.15 -31.73
C SER A 273 25.63 -9.67 -31.58
N LYS A 274 26.05 -10.37 -32.63
CA LYS A 274 26.37 -11.81 -32.57
C LYS A 274 27.56 -12.08 -31.65
N LEU A 275 28.64 -11.33 -31.79
CA LEU A 275 29.82 -11.44 -30.94
C LEU A 275 29.44 -11.32 -29.46
N TRP A 276 28.62 -10.33 -29.11
CA TRP A 276 28.23 -10.08 -27.73
C TRP A 276 27.20 -11.07 -27.19
N ALA A 277 26.28 -11.55 -28.01
CA ALA A 277 25.23 -12.47 -27.59
C ALA A 277 25.68 -13.94 -27.57
N GLN A 278 26.58 -14.33 -28.48
CA GLN A 278 26.93 -15.72 -28.75
C GLN A 278 28.43 -16.03 -28.53
N GLY A 279 29.28 -15.00 -28.44
CA GLY A 279 30.73 -15.18 -28.36
C GLY A 279 31.36 -15.60 -29.69
N SER A 280 30.64 -15.47 -30.81
CA SER A 280 31.08 -15.89 -32.14
C SER A 280 30.73 -14.86 -33.21
N VAL A 281 31.50 -14.87 -34.29
CA VAL A 281 31.32 -14.01 -35.48
C VAL A 281 31.16 -14.92 -36.69
N ASP A 282 30.39 -14.51 -37.69
CA ASP A 282 30.37 -15.23 -38.97
C ASP A 282 31.77 -15.11 -39.59
N THR A 283 32.44 -16.22 -39.90
CA THR A 283 33.80 -16.21 -40.49
C THR A 283 33.86 -15.39 -41.77
N GLU A 284 32.81 -15.44 -42.58
CA GLU A 284 32.67 -14.63 -43.80
C GLU A 284 32.43 -13.14 -43.49
N GLY A 285 31.83 -12.83 -42.34
CA GLY A 285 31.47 -11.47 -41.92
C GLY A 285 32.46 -10.81 -40.97
N ALA A 286 33.55 -11.48 -40.59
CA ALA A 286 34.52 -10.96 -39.60
C ALA A 286 35.15 -9.61 -40.02
N HIS A 287 35.32 -9.41 -41.33
CA HIS A 287 35.82 -8.16 -41.90
C HIS A 287 34.89 -6.96 -41.64
N HIS A 288 33.59 -7.20 -41.41
CA HIS A 288 32.64 -6.14 -41.09
C HIS A 288 32.73 -5.64 -39.65
N LEU A 289 33.53 -6.26 -38.76
CA LEU A 289 33.71 -5.76 -37.40
C LEU A 289 34.38 -4.38 -37.36
N GLY A 290 35.16 -4.05 -38.39
CA GLY A 290 35.85 -2.77 -38.47
C GLY A 290 37.04 -2.67 -37.52
N TYR A 291 37.78 -3.76 -37.31
CA TYR A 291 39.11 -3.62 -36.72
C TYR A 291 39.97 -2.77 -37.66
N PRO A 292 40.78 -1.83 -37.14
CA PRO A 292 41.74 -1.11 -37.96
C PRO A 292 42.64 -2.15 -38.65
N GLU A 293 42.85 -1.97 -39.96
CA GLU A 293 43.79 -2.82 -40.69
C GLU A 293 45.14 -2.74 -39.98
N ARG A 294 45.72 -3.91 -39.63
CA ARG A 294 47.09 -3.94 -39.14
C ARG A 294 47.96 -3.40 -40.26
N ASP A 295 48.77 -2.41 -39.93
CA ASP A 295 49.72 -1.82 -40.87
C ASP A 295 50.83 -2.84 -41.11
N THR A 296 50.56 -3.78 -42.03
CA THR A 296 51.45 -4.92 -42.33
C THR A 296 52.84 -4.46 -42.77
N ALA A 297 52.99 -3.22 -43.25
CA ALA A 297 54.28 -2.61 -43.55
C ALA A 297 55.08 -2.26 -42.29
N ALA A 298 54.44 -1.70 -41.26
CA ALA A 298 55.10 -1.36 -40.00
C ALA A 298 55.41 -2.61 -39.15
N GLU A 299 54.57 -3.65 -39.22
CA GLU A 299 54.87 -4.95 -38.60
C GLU A 299 55.98 -5.70 -39.38
N ALA A 300 56.03 -5.62 -40.71
CA ALA A 300 57.13 -6.20 -41.48
C ALA A 300 58.46 -5.46 -41.28
N GLU A 301 58.44 -4.13 -41.10
CA GLU A 301 59.62 -3.36 -40.70
C GLU A 301 60.04 -3.68 -39.25
N ALA A 302 59.08 -3.85 -38.33
CA ALA A 302 59.37 -4.24 -36.94
C ALA A 302 59.83 -5.70 -36.80
N GLU A 303 59.30 -6.64 -37.60
CA GLU A 303 59.78 -8.03 -37.68
C GLU A 303 61.12 -8.12 -38.42
N ALA A 304 61.39 -7.26 -39.40
CA ALA A 304 62.70 -7.16 -40.05
C ALA A 304 63.77 -6.57 -39.10
N GLU A 305 63.41 -5.57 -38.28
CA GLU A 305 64.28 -5.05 -37.21
C GLU A 305 64.46 -6.06 -36.06
N ALA A 306 63.41 -6.76 -35.63
CA ALA A 306 63.50 -7.79 -34.60
C ALA A 306 64.22 -9.07 -35.06
N GLY A 307 64.16 -9.39 -36.36
CA GLY A 307 64.91 -10.49 -36.98
C GLY A 307 66.41 -10.19 -37.14
N ALA A 308 66.81 -8.92 -37.08
CA ALA A 308 68.21 -8.51 -37.16
C ALA A 308 68.96 -8.62 -35.81
N GLU A 309 68.24 -8.74 -34.69
CA GLU A 309 68.81 -8.82 -33.34
C GLU A 309 68.29 -10.03 -32.54
N ALA A 310 68.18 -11.18 -33.19
CA ALA A 310 67.95 -12.46 -32.51
C ALA A 310 69.26 -13.00 -31.88
N PRO A 311 69.31 -13.28 -30.57
CA PRO A 311 70.42 -14.02 -29.97
C PRO A 311 70.46 -15.45 -30.54
N PRO A 312 71.63 -16.11 -30.61
CA PRO A 312 71.72 -17.46 -31.14
C PRO A 312 70.84 -18.42 -30.33
N PRO A 313 70.22 -19.42 -30.97
CA PRO A 313 69.36 -20.37 -30.27
C PRO A 313 70.16 -21.12 -29.20
N PRO A 314 69.59 -21.36 -28.02
CA PRO A 314 70.25 -22.18 -27.01
C PRO A 314 70.46 -23.60 -27.54
N PRO A 315 71.50 -24.32 -27.06
CA PRO A 315 71.79 -25.67 -27.53
C PRO A 315 70.59 -26.60 -27.26
N GLU A 316 70.32 -27.49 -28.21
CA GLU A 316 69.31 -28.55 -28.13
C GLU A 316 69.41 -29.28 -26.79
N SER A 317 68.51 -28.95 -25.87
CA SER A 317 68.15 -29.80 -24.76
C SER A 317 67.39 -30.98 -25.37
N THR A 318 68.07 -32.11 -25.46
CA THR A 318 67.46 -33.44 -25.60
C THR A 318 66.44 -33.63 -24.48
N LEU A 319 65.19 -33.27 -24.75
CA LEU A 319 64.06 -33.69 -23.95
C LEU A 319 63.89 -35.19 -24.19
N ALA A 320 64.43 -35.97 -23.25
CA ALA A 320 64.06 -37.35 -23.07
C ALA A 320 62.53 -37.47 -23.06
N GLU A 321 62.01 -38.48 -23.76
CA GLU A 321 60.61 -38.90 -23.73
C GLU A 321 60.14 -39.06 -22.27
N GLY A 322 59.44 -38.05 -21.77
CA GLY A 322 58.55 -38.19 -20.62
C GLY A 322 57.22 -38.79 -21.11
N PRO A 323 56.57 -39.65 -20.33
CA PRO A 323 55.38 -40.36 -20.79
C PRO A 323 54.24 -39.38 -21.08
N GLU A 324 53.49 -39.66 -22.16
CA GLU A 324 52.35 -38.88 -22.63
C GLU A 324 51.44 -38.41 -21.48
N PRO A 325 50.97 -37.14 -21.49
CA PRO A 325 49.92 -36.73 -20.58
C PRO A 325 48.64 -37.50 -20.92
N HIS A 326 48.24 -38.38 -20.00
CA HIS A 326 46.95 -39.05 -20.02
C HIS A 326 45.83 -38.00 -20.10
N VAL A 327 45.22 -37.87 -21.28
CA VAL A 327 43.99 -37.11 -21.48
C VAL A 327 42.89 -37.86 -20.72
N PRO A 328 42.29 -37.29 -19.66
CA PRO A 328 41.13 -37.93 -19.04
C PRO A 328 39.99 -37.82 -20.04
N ASP A 329 39.38 -38.95 -20.40
CA ASP A 329 38.16 -39.02 -21.20
C ASP A 329 37.15 -38.00 -20.66
N LEU A 330 36.87 -36.96 -21.46
CA LEU A 330 35.75 -36.07 -21.19
C LEU A 330 34.48 -36.93 -21.23
N PRO A 331 33.66 -36.96 -20.17
CA PRO A 331 32.42 -37.70 -20.20
C PRO A 331 31.54 -37.14 -21.32
N GLN A 332 31.27 -37.99 -22.32
CA GLN A 332 30.33 -37.67 -23.40
C GLN A 332 29.01 -37.22 -22.78
N ARG A 333 28.65 -35.95 -23.03
CA ARG A 333 27.35 -35.40 -22.65
C ARG A 333 26.25 -36.21 -23.36
N ARG A 334 25.58 -37.08 -22.61
CA ARG A 334 24.30 -37.64 -23.04
C ARG A 334 23.29 -36.48 -23.19
N PRO A 335 22.42 -36.50 -24.21
CA PRO A 335 21.34 -35.53 -24.31
C PRO A 335 20.38 -35.72 -23.13
N SER A 336 20.26 -34.69 -22.29
CA SER A 336 19.28 -34.66 -21.19
C SER A 336 17.86 -34.67 -21.76
N PRO A 337 16.91 -35.42 -21.16
CA PRO A 337 15.50 -35.33 -21.53
C PRO A 337 14.92 -33.96 -21.13
N PRO A 338 13.79 -33.52 -21.74
CA PRO A 338 13.19 -32.23 -21.44
C PRO A 338 12.62 -32.23 -20.01
N GLY A 339 13.42 -31.73 -19.07
CA GLY A 339 13.04 -31.56 -17.68
C GLY A 339 12.03 -30.44 -17.52
N THR A 340 10.76 -30.81 -17.39
CA THR A 340 9.68 -29.99 -16.82
C THR A 340 9.89 -29.85 -15.31
N GLY A 341 10.97 -29.16 -14.92
CA GLY A 341 11.29 -28.86 -13.53
C GLY A 341 10.74 -27.51 -13.10
N ARG A 342 9.45 -27.45 -12.77
CA ARG A 342 8.89 -26.33 -11.98
C ARG A 342 9.50 -26.38 -10.58
N THR A 343 10.66 -25.78 -10.37
CA THR A 343 11.11 -25.43 -9.03
C THR A 343 10.29 -24.23 -8.57
N ARG A 344 9.21 -24.49 -7.84
CA ARG A 344 8.59 -23.48 -6.98
C ARG A 344 9.62 -23.13 -5.91
N SER A 345 10.49 -22.15 -6.18
CA SER A 345 11.24 -21.53 -5.10
C SER A 345 10.20 -20.85 -4.21
N ALA A 346 10.15 -21.26 -2.94
CA ALA A 346 9.37 -20.55 -1.94
C ALA A 346 10.02 -19.16 -1.82
N ALA A 347 9.39 -18.17 -2.45
CA ALA A 347 9.93 -16.83 -2.56
C ALA A 347 10.13 -16.21 -1.16
N PRO A 348 11.35 -15.74 -0.81
CA PRO A 348 11.62 -15.06 0.47
C PRO A 348 10.71 -13.83 0.69
N GLY A 349 10.15 -13.26 -0.38
CA GLY A 349 9.17 -12.17 -0.32
C GLY A 349 7.83 -12.51 0.32
N ARG A 350 7.42 -13.79 0.38
CA ARG A 350 6.19 -14.21 1.09
C ARG A 350 6.37 -14.14 2.60
N ILE A 351 7.59 -14.35 3.09
CA ILE A 351 7.91 -14.35 4.53
C ILE A 351 7.95 -12.91 5.04
N ALA A 352 8.61 -11.99 4.34
CA ALA A 352 8.68 -10.59 4.74
C ALA A 352 7.32 -9.86 4.69
N ALA A 353 6.52 -10.10 3.63
CA ALA A 353 5.16 -9.58 3.54
C ALA A 353 4.25 -10.18 4.64
N ALA A 354 4.42 -11.46 4.99
CA ALA A 354 3.72 -12.09 6.11
C ALA A 354 4.18 -11.55 7.47
N VAL A 355 5.42 -11.08 7.61
CA VAL A 355 5.92 -10.45 8.85
C VAL A 355 5.32 -9.06 9.03
N VAL A 356 5.32 -8.20 7.99
CA VAL A 356 4.70 -6.86 8.07
C VAL A 356 3.18 -6.96 8.24
N LEU A 357 2.53 -7.84 7.49
CA LEU A 357 1.11 -8.15 7.65
C LEU A 357 0.84 -8.79 9.02
N GLY A 358 1.75 -9.61 9.54
CA GLY A 358 1.67 -10.24 10.86
C GLY A 358 1.80 -9.24 11.99
N ILE A 359 2.68 -8.24 11.87
CA ILE A 359 2.81 -7.13 12.83
C ILE A 359 1.55 -6.25 12.78
N LEU A 360 1.05 -5.91 11.58
CA LEU A 360 -0.18 -5.14 11.43
C LEU A 360 -1.43 -5.90 11.93
N LEU A 361 -1.50 -7.22 11.69
CA LEU A 361 -2.56 -8.10 12.21
C LEU A 361 -2.42 -8.34 13.72
N ALA A 362 -1.21 -8.36 14.27
CA ALA A 362 -1.00 -8.46 15.72
C ALA A 362 -1.45 -7.18 16.42
N VAL A 363 -1.13 -6.00 15.86
CA VAL A 363 -1.60 -4.70 16.35
C VAL A 363 -3.13 -4.58 16.21
N ALA A 364 -3.71 -4.98 15.08
CA ALA A 364 -5.15 -5.02 14.90
C ALA A 364 -5.83 -6.05 15.82
N GLY A 365 -5.20 -7.20 16.06
CA GLY A 365 -5.69 -8.27 16.92
C GLY A 365 -5.68 -7.88 18.40
N GLN A 366 -4.67 -7.15 18.87
CA GLN A 366 -4.65 -6.53 20.20
C GLN A 366 -5.72 -5.46 20.33
N ALA A 367 -5.90 -4.59 19.33
CA ALA A 367 -6.90 -3.54 19.37
C ALA A 367 -8.35 -4.06 19.30
N VAL A 368 -8.60 -5.18 18.62
CA VAL A 368 -9.92 -5.85 18.64
C VAL A 368 -10.19 -6.50 20.00
N ARG A 369 -9.15 -6.96 20.71
CA ARG A 369 -9.26 -7.55 22.07
C ARG A 369 -9.67 -6.50 23.12
N ASP A 370 -9.26 -5.26 22.93
CA ASP A 370 -9.50 -4.14 23.86
C ASP A 370 -10.74 -3.30 23.54
N ARG A 371 -11.63 -3.75 22.63
CA ARG A 371 -12.93 -3.07 22.46
C ARG A 371 -13.68 -3.04 23.79
N PRO A 372 -14.13 -1.87 24.28
CA PRO A 372 -14.94 -1.79 25.49
C PRO A 372 -16.20 -2.64 25.27
N LYS A 373 -16.32 -3.72 26.06
CA LYS A 373 -17.47 -4.60 25.98
C LYS A 373 -18.73 -3.81 26.35
N PRO A 374 -19.83 -3.96 25.59
CA PRO A 374 -21.06 -3.23 25.90
C PRO A 374 -21.52 -3.57 27.32
N VAL A 375 -22.02 -2.57 28.05
CA VAL A 375 -22.57 -2.76 29.39
C VAL A 375 -23.96 -3.41 29.26
N LEU A 376 -24.13 -4.57 29.87
CA LEU A 376 -25.35 -5.37 29.87
C LEU A 376 -26.00 -5.35 31.25
N ALA A 377 -27.33 -5.46 31.28
CA ALA A 377 -28.09 -5.67 32.50
C ALA A 377 -27.76 -7.06 33.09
N GLY A 378 -27.25 -7.10 34.33
CA GLY A 378 -26.88 -8.33 35.02
C GLY A 378 -28.05 -9.10 35.64
N GLN A 379 -29.22 -8.44 35.72
CA GLN A 379 -30.52 -8.97 36.13
C GLN A 379 -31.62 -8.11 35.50
N ALA A 380 -32.89 -8.51 35.61
CA ALA A 380 -34.01 -7.69 35.17
C ALA A 380 -34.08 -6.39 36.00
N LEU A 381 -34.03 -5.23 35.33
CA LEU A 381 -34.02 -3.92 35.96
C LEU A 381 -35.44 -3.33 35.93
N PRO A 382 -36.10 -3.18 37.10
CA PRO A 382 -37.39 -2.51 37.16
C PRO A 382 -37.25 -1.01 36.89
N ALA A 383 -38.29 -0.40 36.31
CA ALA A 383 -38.31 1.03 36.05
C ALA A 383 -38.13 1.85 37.35
N TYR A 384 -37.41 2.96 37.25
CA TYR A 384 -37.21 3.94 38.33
C TYR A 384 -36.44 3.46 39.57
N ARG A 385 -35.78 2.29 39.49
CA ARG A 385 -34.84 1.82 40.52
C ARG A 385 -33.42 2.29 40.22
N ILE A 386 -32.74 2.82 41.25
CA ILE A 386 -31.32 3.21 41.12
C ILE A 386 -30.46 1.99 40.82
N LEU A 387 -29.62 2.11 39.80
CA LEU A 387 -28.66 1.12 39.36
C LEU A 387 -27.41 1.12 40.25
N THR A 388 -27.02 -0.06 40.68
CA THR A 388 -25.80 -0.31 41.44
C THR A 388 -24.77 -1.05 40.58
N ALA A 389 -23.50 -1.06 41.01
CA ALA A 389 -22.44 -1.75 40.29
C ALA A 389 -22.67 -3.28 40.14
N SER A 390 -23.48 -3.88 41.02
CA SER A 390 -23.90 -5.30 40.95
C SER A 390 -24.97 -5.57 39.89
N ASP A 391 -25.71 -4.55 39.46
CA ASP A 391 -26.81 -4.68 38.49
C ASP A 391 -26.32 -4.69 37.04
N LEU A 392 -25.04 -4.38 36.82
CA LEU A 392 -24.45 -4.14 35.51
C LEU A 392 -23.22 -5.03 35.27
N ARG A 393 -23.13 -5.60 34.07
CA ARG A 393 -21.99 -6.42 33.61
C ARG A 393 -21.29 -5.72 32.44
N GLY A 394 -19.96 -5.64 32.46
CA GLY A 394 -19.16 -5.06 31.37
C GLY A 394 -18.17 -3.99 31.84
N SER A 395 -17.19 -3.68 30.98
CA SER A 395 -16.20 -2.62 31.17
C SER A 395 -16.86 -1.24 31.00
N GLY A 396 -16.75 -0.34 31.98
CA GLY A 396 -17.37 0.99 31.93
C GLY A 396 -18.73 1.14 32.65
N ARG A 397 -19.11 0.15 33.48
CA ARG A 397 -20.35 0.18 34.28
C ARG A 397 -20.48 1.36 35.26
N GLU A 398 -19.36 1.94 35.69
CA GLU A 398 -19.31 3.05 36.65
C GLU A 398 -20.05 4.30 36.15
N ALA A 399 -20.02 4.56 34.84
CA ALA A 399 -20.71 5.69 34.22
C ALA A 399 -22.25 5.61 34.28
N PHE A 400 -22.79 4.44 34.65
CA PHE A 400 -24.23 4.16 34.71
C PHE A 400 -24.74 3.93 36.15
N VAL A 401 -23.83 3.92 37.13
CA VAL A 401 -24.18 3.86 38.56
C VAL A 401 -24.88 5.17 38.96
N ASP A 402 -25.78 5.10 39.95
CA ASP A 402 -26.57 6.24 40.44
C ASP A 402 -27.59 6.80 39.44
N ARG A 403 -27.84 6.09 38.33
CA ARG A 403 -28.91 6.39 37.36
C ARG A 403 -30.04 5.37 37.50
N TYR A 404 -31.18 5.62 36.87
CA TYR A 404 -32.35 4.73 36.92
C TYR A 404 -32.96 4.55 35.53
N PRO A 405 -33.48 3.36 35.20
CA PRO A 405 -34.08 3.10 33.90
C PRO A 405 -35.50 3.70 33.82
N LEU A 406 -35.81 4.38 32.72
CA LEU A 406 -37.13 4.99 32.48
C LEU A 406 -38.19 3.94 32.11
N ARG A 407 -37.76 2.76 31.66
CA ARG A 407 -38.61 1.62 31.30
C ARG A 407 -37.99 0.33 31.83
N PRO A 408 -38.77 -0.75 32.04
CA PRO A 408 -38.22 -2.03 32.46
C PRO A 408 -37.20 -2.55 31.44
N VAL A 409 -36.03 -2.99 31.90
CA VAL A 409 -34.97 -3.54 31.05
C VAL A 409 -34.80 -5.02 31.39
N PRO A 410 -34.98 -5.95 30.43
CA PRO A 410 -34.81 -7.37 30.69
C PRO A 410 -33.34 -7.75 30.93
N GLU A 411 -33.12 -8.86 31.64
CA GLU A 411 -31.77 -9.40 31.87
C GLU A 411 -31.03 -9.61 30.54
N GLY A 412 -29.74 -9.23 30.50
CA GLY A 412 -28.90 -9.38 29.32
C GLY A 412 -29.09 -8.31 28.24
N ALA A 413 -30.01 -7.36 28.40
CA ALA A 413 -30.17 -6.26 27.44
C ALA A 413 -29.05 -5.21 27.56
N LYS A 414 -28.76 -4.53 26.44
CA LYS A 414 -27.77 -3.44 26.38
C LYS A 414 -28.28 -2.18 27.08
N VAL A 415 -27.48 -1.64 27.99
CA VAL A 415 -27.80 -0.41 28.72
C VAL A 415 -27.16 0.79 28.01
N THR A 416 -27.97 1.76 27.59
CA THR A 416 -27.50 2.99 26.93
C THR A 416 -27.99 4.22 27.71
N SER A 417 -27.28 5.34 27.60
CA SER A 417 -27.57 6.58 28.33
C SER A 417 -28.95 7.16 28.02
N GLY A 418 -29.52 6.90 26.84
CA GLY A 418 -30.85 7.37 26.44
C GLY A 418 -32.01 6.61 27.08
N LEU A 419 -31.75 5.44 27.69
CA LEU A 419 -32.76 4.66 28.43
C LEU A 419 -32.81 5.01 29.93
N LEU A 420 -31.90 5.86 30.39
CA LEU A 420 -31.70 6.18 31.80
C LEU A 420 -32.02 7.65 32.10
N GLY A 421 -32.61 7.90 33.26
CA GLY A 421 -32.75 9.24 33.82
C GLY A 421 -31.41 9.86 34.24
N PRO A 422 -31.40 11.14 34.65
CA PRO A 422 -30.21 11.81 35.20
C PRO A 422 -29.70 11.12 36.48
N PRO A 423 -28.43 11.33 36.87
CA PRO A 423 -27.88 10.75 38.09
C PRO A 423 -28.54 11.34 39.34
N ILE A 424 -28.93 10.49 40.28
CA ILE A 424 -29.59 10.87 41.54
C ILE A 424 -28.93 10.12 42.70
N LYS A 425 -28.65 10.84 43.79
CA LYS A 425 -28.06 10.23 45.00
C LYS A 425 -29.06 9.30 45.70
N LYS A 426 -28.58 8.15 46.19
CA LYS A 426 -29.40 7.17 46.94
C LYS A 426 -30.20 7.77 48.11
N SER A 427 -29.66 8.79 48.78
CA SER A 427 -30.34 9.51 49.87
C SER A 427 -31.60 10.26 49.44
N MET A 428 -31.73 10.62 48.16
CA MET A 428 -32.88 11.39 47.66
C MET A 428 -34.12 10.53 47.38
N ILE A 429 -33.96 9.20 47.27
CA ILE A 429 -35.04 8.23 47.02
C ILE A 429 -35.33 7.36 48.26
N ALA A 430 -34.38 7.25 49.19
CA ALA A 430 -34.57 6.50 50.43
C ALA A 430 -35.78 7.02 51.22
N GLY A 431 -36.75 6.16 51.51
CA GLY A 431 -37.97 6.52 52.24
C GLY A 431 -39.09 7.15 51.38
N LYS A 432 -38.97 7.15 50.05
CA LYS A 432 -39.99 7.66 49.13
C LYS A 432 -40.62 6.55 48.27
N GLY A 433 -41.93 6.65 48.04
CA GLY A 433 -42.67 5.80 47.11
C GLY A 433 -42.85 6.47 45.75
N VAL A 434 -42.75 5.71 44.66
CA VAL A 434 -42.92 6.22 43.29
C VAL A 434 -44.40 6.19 42.92
N VAL A 435 -44.95 7.33 42.51
CA VAL A 435 -46.35 7.46 42.10
C VAL A 435 -46.45 8.17 40.74
N THR A 436 -47.44 7.77 39.94
CA THR A 436 -47.78 8.45 38.69
C THR A 436 -49.00 9.33 38.90
N LEU A 437 -48.88 10.61 38.63
CA LEU A 437 -49.92 11.62 38.81
C LEU A 437 -50.25 12.31 37.49
N LYS A 438 -51.45 12.90 37.42
CA LYS A 438 -51.89 13.76 36.30
C LYS A 438 -52.22 15.15 36.86
N PRO A 439 -51.22 16.04 37.04
CA PRO A 439 -51.48 17.37 37.56
C PRO A 439 -52.20 18.24 36.54
N LYS A 440 -53.09 19.14 37.00
CA LYS A 440 -53.94 19.98 36.15
C LYS A 440 -53.22 21.22 35.60
N GLN A 441 -52.24 21.76 36.35
CA GLN A 441 -51.35 22.83 35.91
C GLN A 441 -49.91 22.53 36.31
N PHE A 442 -48.98 22.82 35.39
CA PHE A 442 -47.54 22.88 35.64
C PHE A 442 -47.13 24.36 35.56
N LEU A 443 -46.35 24.88 36.51
CA LEU A 443 -45.66 26.15 36.26
C LEU A 443 -44.58 25.92 35.19
N PRO A 444 -44.62 26.62 34.04
CA PRO A 444 -43.67 26.41 32.96
C PRO A 444 -42.27 26.91 33.34
N GLY A 445 -41.25 26.07 33.13
CA GLY A 445 -39.83 26.46 33.24
C GLY A 445 -39.01 25.79 34.35
N THR A 446 -39.61 25.01 35.25
CA THR A 446 -38.92 24.49 36.44
C THR A 446 -38.98 22.97 36.65
N ALA A 447 -39.80 22.24 35.89
CA ALA A 447 -39.96 20.79 36.02
C ALA A 447 -39.04 20.03 35.05
N ALA A 448 -37.87 19.59 35.54
CA ALA A 448 -36.97 18.67 34.84
C ALA A 448 -36.82 17.36 35.64
N PRO A 449 -36.61 16.20 34.99
CA PRO A 449 -36.22 14.98 35.68
C PRO A 449 -35.01 15.24 36.59
N GLY A 450 -35.08 14.86 37.86
CA GLY A 450 -34.08 15.15 38.89
C GLY A 450 -34.34 16.41 39.74
N ALA A 451 -35.33 17.24 39.41
CA ALA A 451 -35.71 18.40 40.23
C ALA A 451 -36.51 17.98 41.47
N VAL A 452 -36.32 18.70 42.58
CA VAL A 452 -37.07 18.53 43.84
C VAL A 452 -38.05 19.70 43.96
N GLY A 453 -39.28 19.42 44.39
CA GLY A 453 -40.31 20.43 44.58
C GLY A 453 -41.34 20.03 45.62
N SER A 454 -42.44 20.78 45.64
CA SER A 454 -43.58 20.55 46.52
C SER A 454 -44.85 20.27 45.71
N LEU A 455 -45.71 19.40 46.24
CA LEU A 455 -46.97 19.03 45.62
C LEU A 455 -48.11 19.55 46.47
N ARG A 456 -49.02 20.31 45.83
CA ARG A 456 -50.20 20.91 46.45
C ARG A 456 -51.44 20.18 45.94
N VAL A 457 -52.14 19.49 46.82
CA VAL A 457 -53.44 18.86 46.51
C VAL A 457 -54.55 19.77 47.07
N MET A 458 -55.40 20.27 46.18
CA MET A 458 -56.51 21.17 46.55
C MET A 458 -57.65 20.38 47.19
N GLY A 459 -57.90 20.63 48.48
CA GLY A 459 -59.02 20.08 49.24
C GLY A 459 -59.28 20.94 50.47
N ARG A 460 -60.36 20.70 51.22
CA ARG A 460 -60.59 21.34 52.53
C ARG A 460 -60.31 20.32 53.64
N PRO A 461 -59.16 20.38 54.35
CA PRO A 461 -58.03 21.33 54.25
C PRO A 461 -57.01 20.96 53.16
N MET A 462 -56.25 21.95 52.66
CA MET A 462 -55.23 21.81 51.62
C MET A 462 -54.07 20.92 52.09
N LEU A 463 -53.62 19.98 51.26
CA LEU A 463 -52.46 19.14 51.55
C LEU A 463 -51.24 19.67 50.80
N LEU A 464 -50.17 20.02 51.54
CA LEU A 464 -48.88 20.40 51.00
C LEU A 464 -47.86 19.31 51.33
N ILE A 465 -47.30 18.67 50.32
CA ILE A 465 -46.25 17.67 50.46
C ILE A 465 -44.95 18.26 49.95
N LYS A 466 -43.95 18.35 50.81
CA LYS A 466 -42.61 18.83 50.45
C LYS A 466 -41.71 17.66 50.07
N ASP A 467 -40.56 17.98 49.47
CA ASP A 467 -39.51 17.01 49.12
C ASP A 467 -39.96 15.94 48.11
N VAL A 468 -40.70 16.37 47.09
CA VAL A 468 -41.16 15.52 45.97
C VAL A 468 -40.13 15.59 44.85
N LEU A 469 -39.56 14.44 44.47
CA LEU A 469 -38.53 14.33 43.43
C LEU A 469 -39.17 13.91 42.10
N ILE A 470 -38.92 14.66 41.03
CA ILE A 470 -39.38 14.31 39.67
C ILE A 470 -38.47 13.24 39.08
N LEU A 471 -39.04 12.11 38.66
CA LEU A 471 -38.32 11.01 38.02
C LEU A 471 -38.54 10.98 36.50
N ASP A 472 -39.74 11.33 36.03
CA ASP A 472 -40.04 11.33 34.60
C ASP A 472 -41.24 12.22 34.26
N LEU A 473 -41.24 12.74 33.03
CA LEU A 473 -42.30 13.58 32.45
C LEU A 473 -42.72 13.04 31.08
N PRO A 474 -43.34 11.85 31.02
CA PRO A 474 -43.83 11.28 29.77
C PRO A 474 -44.95 12.13 29.16
N GLY A 475 -44.61 13.00 28.21
CA GLY A 475 -45.56 13.75 27.39
C GLY A 475 -45.21 15.22 27.10
N GLY A 476 -44.18 15.80 27.72
CA GLY A 476 -43.93 17.25 27.64
C GLY A 476 -44.97 18.07 28.41
N GLY A 477 -44.57 19.23 28.92
CA GLY A 477 -45.33 20.00 29.93
C GLY A 477 -46.74 20.43 29.50
N GLU A 478 -47.62 20.49 30.50
CA GLU A 478 -49.09 20.72 30.50
C GLU A 478 -49.95 19.48 30.19
N GLY A 479 -50.65 18.97 31.22
CA GLY A 479 -51.58 17.83 31.11
C GLY A 479 -50.93 16.43 31.02
N GLY A 480 -49.60 16.35 30.92
CA GLY A 480 -48.84 15.11 30.87
C GLY A 480 -48.84 14.29 32.17
N ARG A 481 -48.48 13.00 32.08
CA ARG A 481 -48.26 12.16 33.25
C ARG A 481 -46.96 12.58 33.93
N LEU A 482 -46.99 12.76 35.25
CA LEU A 482 -45.83 13.03 36.10
C LEU A 482 -45.50 11.77 36.88
N VAL A 483 -44.27 11.28 36.78
CA VAL A 483 -43.76 10.23 37.68
C VAL A 483 -42.87 10.89 38.72
N ALA A 484 -43.27 10.82 39.98
CA ALA A 484 -42.56 11.45 41.08
C ALA A 484 -42.37 10.49 42.25
N ALA A 485 -41.24 10.65 42.97
CA ALA A 485 -41.00 9.99 44.25
C ALA A 485 -41.46 10.92 45.39
N VAL A 486 -42.41 10.43 46.19
CA VAL A 486 -43.07 11.14 47.29
C VAL A 486 -42.73 10.44 48.62
N PRO A 487 -42.50 11.16 49.74
CA PRO A 487 -42.27 10.53 51.04
C PRO A 487 -43.33 9.50 51.41
N LEU A 488 -42.92 8.30 51.83
CA LEU A 488 -43.82 7.17 52.15
C LEU A 488 -44.86 7.54 53.20
N ALA A 489 -44.51 8.38 54.18
CA ALA A 489 -45.40 8.85 55.23
C ALA A 489 -46.61 9.67 54.72
N GLU A 490 -46.51 10.26 53.52
CA GLU A 490 -47.56 11.07 52.90
C GLU A 490 -48.17 10.39 51.66
N LEU A 491 -47.68 9.20 51.29
CA LEU A 491 -48.10 8.47 50.09
C LEU A 491 -49.56 8.02 50.16
N ASP A 492 -49.97 7.42 51.28
CA ASP A 492 -51.35 6.93 51.46
C ASP A 492 -52.36 8.09 51.45
N ARG A 493 -52.03 9.20 52.10
CA ARG A 493 -52.82 10.45 52.10
C ARG A 493 -52.94 11.07 50.72
N LEU A 494 -51.88 10.99 49.92
CA LEU A 494 -51.89 11.46 48.53
C LEU A 494 -52.75 10.55 47.64
N LEU A 495 -52.64 9.23 47.77
CA LEU A 495 -53.43 8.28 46.98
C LEU A 495 -54.93 8.40 47.27
N GLU A 496 -55.33 8.53 48.53
CA GLU A 496 -56.73 8.73 48.91
C GLU A 496 -57.32 10.01 48.29
N ARG A 497 -56.58 11.13 48.31
CA ARG A 497 -57.09 12.44 47.86
C ARG A 497 -56.91 12.70 46.36
N SER A 498 -55.89 12.14 45.73
CA SER A 498 -55.63 12.31 44.29
C SER A 498 -56.73 11.71 43.39
N SER A 499 -57.58 10.85 43.95
CA SER A 499 -58.75 10.29 43.26
C SER A 499 -59.93 11.27 43.13
N THR A 500 -59.99 12.31 43.97
CA THR A 500 -61.14 13.22 44.10
C THR A 500 -60.81 14.72 44.01
N SER A 501 -59.53 15.07 44.00
CA SER A 501 -59.05 16.45 44.16
C SER A 501 -58.04 16.86 43.08
N GLU A 502 -57.98 18.16 42.76
CA GLU A 502 -57.05 18.70 41.77
C GLU A 502 -55.63 18.80 42.33
N VAL A 503 -54.66 18.26 41.59
CA VAL A 503 -53.24 18.21 41.97
C VAL A 503 -52.45 19.27 41.20
N TYR A 504 -51.69 20.09 41.93
CA TYR A 504 -50.81 21.12 41.40
C TYR A 504 -49.37 20.86 41.88
N PHE A 505 -48.39 21.05 41.00
CA PHE A 505 -46.98 20.89 41.34
C PHE A 505 -46.27 22.26 41.34
N VAL A 506 -45.54 22.55 42.42
CA VAL A 506 -44.83 23.81 42.62
C VAL A 506 -43.39 23.51 43.01
N THR A 507 -42.45 23.87 42.14
CA THR A 507 -41.01 23.83 42.43
C THR A 507 -40.62 24.94 43.38
N GLU A 508 -39.81 24.64 44.40
CA GLU A 508 -39.18 25.64 45.28
C GLU A 508 -37.86 26.14 44.68
#